data_AF-A0A3N1A257-F1
#
_entry.id   AF-A0A3N1A257-F1
#
_cell.length_a   1.000
_cell.length_b   1.000
_cell.length_c   1.000
_cell.angle_alpha   90.00
_cell.angle_beta   90.00
_cell.angle_gamma   90.00
#
_symmetry.space_group_name_H-M   'P 1'
#
loop_
_entity.id
_entity.type
_entity.pdbx_description
1 polymer ?
#
loop_
_entity_poly.entity_id
_entity_poly.type
_entity_poly.pdbx_seq_one_letter_code
_entity_poly.pdbx_strand_id
1 'polypeptide(L)'
;MKFVMTDYHGHREPLAGPDDAGEWFDEQASSIMPHGGCGQTIWFGPADAPPQLRIDVDIDVGRAALRWSDGSYGVQLDPTVPIAVLESPDSGTVDVPAWLARVGVDTARQAVVEYVSTGQRPACLTWSSAQRSG
;
A
#
# COMPACT_ATOMS: atom_id res chain seq x y z
N MET A 1 -8.08 9.48 16.82
CA MET A 1 -8.71 8.37 16.06
C MET A 1 -7.75 7.19 16.10
N LYS A 2 -8.22 5.96 16.34
CA LYS A 2 -7.33 4.79 16.33
C LYS A 2 -7.22 4.25 14.91
N PHE A 3 -6.00 3.97 14.46
CA PHE A 3 -5.74 3.35 13.17
C PHE A 3 -5.31 1.90 13.38
N VAL A 4 -5.53 1.10 12.34
CA VAL A 4 -5.03 -0.27 12.24
C VAL A 4 -4.30 -0.45 10.92
N MET A 5 -3.26 -1.28 10.94
CA MET A 5 -2.73 -1.94 9.76
C MET A 5 -3.42 -3.29 9.62
N THR A 6 -3.74 -3.69 8.40
CA THR A 6 -4.21 -5.04 8.09
C THR A 6 -3.26 -5.68 7.09
N ASP A 7 -2.76 -6.88 7.41
CA ASP A 7 -1.89 -7.65 6.53
C ASP A 7 -2.69 -8.46 5.50
N TYR A 8 -2.00 -9.15 4.59
CA TYR A 8 -2.62 -10.03 3.58
C TYR A 8 -3.36 -11.24 4.20
N HIS A 9 -3.06 -11.64 5.43
CA HIS A 9 -3.81 -12.66 6.17
C HIS A 9 -5.13 -12.11 6.74
N GLY A 10 -5.31 -10.80 6.77
CA GLY A 10 -6.43 -10.13 7.43
C GLY A 10 -6.22 -9.92 8.94
N HIS A 11 -5.01 -10.16 9.47
CA HIS A 11 -4.68 -9.79 10.84
C HIS A 11 -4.68 -8.27 10.97
N ARG A 12 -5.17 -7.77 12.10
CA ARG A 12 -5.36 -6.34 12.35
C ARG A 12 -4.47 -5.92 13.50
N GLU A 13 -3.49 -5.08 13.20
CA GLU A 13 -2.54 -4.55 14.17
C GLU A 13 -2.90 -3.10 14.55
N PRO A 14 -3.27 -2.83 15.82
CA PRO A 14 -3.51 -1.48 16.28
C PRO A 14 -2.24 -0.64 16.26
N LEU A 15 -2.32 0.54 15.64
CA LEU A 15 -1.18 1.45 15.53
C LEU A 15 -1.14 2.42 16.70
N ALA A 16 0.03 2.55 17.33
CA ALA A 16 0.31 3.48 18.43
C ALA A 16 0.44 4.94 17.93
N GLY A 17 0.80 5.15 16.67
CA GLY A 17 0.96 6.45 16.06
C GLY A 17 1.60 6.39 14.67
N PRO A 18 1.97 7.55 14.09
CA PRO A 18 2.53 7.62 12.74
C PRO A 18 3.87 6.91 12.57
N ASP A 19 4.78 7.00 13.55
CA ASP A 19 6.09 6.35 13.48
C ASP A 19 5.94 4.82 13.48
N ASP A 20 5.10 4.30 14.38
CA ASP A 20 4.72 2.88 14.47
C ASP A 20 4.06 2.39 13.17
N ALA A 21 3.25 3.22 12.51
CA ALA A 21 2.69 2.89 11.19
C ALA A 21 3.77 2.71 10.12
N GLY A 22 4.82 3.53 10.16
CA GLY A 22 5.97 3.40 9.27
C GLY A 22 6.77 2.13 9.56
N GLU A 23 6.98 1.79 10.83
CA GLU A 23 7.67 0.56 11.24
C GLU A 23 6.91 -0.70 10.79
N TRP A 24 5.60 -0.75 11.01
CA TRP A 24 4.75 -1.83 10.52
C TRP A 24 4.75 -1.95 9.01
N PHE A 25 4.77 -0.82 8.29
CA PHE A 25 4.90 -0.85 6.83
C PHE A 25 6.24 -1.47 6.41
N ASP A 26 7.35 -1.05 7.02
CA ASP A 26 8.69 -1.55 6.71
C ASP A 26 8.80 -3.07 6.99
N GLU A 27 8.28 -3.52 8.13
CA GLU A 27 8.26 -4.93 8.52
C GLU A 27 7.44 -5.79 7.56
N GLN A 28 6.21 -5.35 7.25
CA GLN A 28 5.36 -6.08 6.33
C GLN A 28 5.97 -6.09 4.93
N ALA A 29 6.31 -4.93 4.36
CA ALA A 29 6.81 -4.81 2.99
C ALA A 29 8.13 -5.59 2.72
N SER A 30 8.90 -5.92 3.76
CA SER A 30 10.13 -6.72 3.68
C SER A 30 9.94 -8.20 3.98
N SER A 31 8.72 -8.63 4.32
CA SER A 31 8.40 -10.03 4.57
C SER A 31 8.44 -10.87 3.30
N ILE A 32 9.14 -12.00 3.35
CA ILE A 32 9.19 -12.97 2.25
C ILE A 32 7.86 -13.73 2.22
N MET A 33 7.20 -13.65 1.08
CA MET A 33 5.89 -14.24 0.84
C MET A 33 6.01 -15.72 0.41
N PRO A 34 4.93 -16.51 0.49
CA PRO A 34 4.94 -17.91 0.06
C PRO A 34 5.41 -18.16 -1.39
N HIS A 35 5.33 -17.13 -2.25
CA HIS A 35 5.81 -17.19 -3.64
C HIS A 35 7.32 -16.94 -3.80
N GLY A 36 8.03 -16.63 -2.71
CA GLY A 36 9.48 -16.48 -2.66
C GLY A 36 10.01 -15.06 -2.83
N GLY A 37 9.16 -14.09 -3.21
CA GLY A 37 9.49 -12.65 -3.21
C GLY A 37 8.77 -11.89 -2.11
N CYS A 38 8.90 -10.56 -2.08
CA CYS A 38 8.30 -9.71 -1.04
C CYS A 38 6.94 -9.07 -1.42
N GLY A 39 6.48 -9.28 -2.66
CA GLY A 39 5.27 -8.66 -3.18
C GLY A 39 3.99 -9.02 -2.43
N GLN A 40 3.29 -8.02 -1.88
CA GLN A 40 2.10 -8.21 -1.05
C GLN A 40 1.17 -6.99 -1.01
N THR A 41 -0.05 -7.19 -0.49
CA THR A 41 -1.01 -6.12 -0.21
C THR A 41 -1.10 -5.83 1.29
N ILE A 42 -1.08 -4.56 1.65
CA ILE A 42 -1.22 -4.04 3.02
C ILE A 42 -2.32 -2.97 3.02
N TRP A 43 -3.14 -2.93 4.07
CA TRP A 43 -4.17 -1.90 4.23
C TRP A 43 -3.99 -1.09 5.51
N PHE A 44 -4.35 0.19 5.44
CA PHE A 44 -4.41 1.08 6.59
C PHE A 44 -5.77 1.76 6.66
N GLY A 45 -6.29 1.90 7.88
CA GLY A 45 -7.58 2.54 8.09
C GLY A 45 -7.95 2.82 9.54
N PRO A 46 -9.07 3.53 9.78
CA PRO A 46 -9.64 3.67 11.11
C PRO A 46 -10.05 2.30 11.67
N ALA A 47 -9.88 2.07 12.97
CA ALA A 47 -10.20 0.79 13.62
C ALA A 47 -11.68 0.38 13.47
N ASP A 48 -12.59 1.35 13.33
CA ASP A 48 -14.04 1.13 13.30
C ASP A 48 -14.66 1.37 11.91
N ALA A 49 -13.83 1.41 10.86
CA ALA A 49 -14.27 1.67 9.49
C ALA A 49 -13.48 0.81 8.47
N PRO A 50 -13.99 0.67 7.22
CA PRO A 50 -13.20 0.07 6.15
C PRO A 50 -11.86 0.78 5.94
N PRO A 51 -10.80 0.06 5.54
CA PRO A 51 -9.52 0.68 5.22
C PRO A 51 -9.68 1.68 4.06
N GLN A 52 -9.00 2.81 4.17
CA GLN A 52 -9.06 3.86 3.15
C GLN A 52 -7.83 3.87 2.25
N LEU A 53 -6.70 3.36 2.75
CA LEU A 53 -5.45 3.27 2.02
C LEU A 53 -5.11 1.80 1.82
N ARG A 54 -5.07 1.35 0.57
CA ARG A 54 -4.49 0.07 0.16
C ARG A 54 -3.13 0.33 -0.46
N ILE A 55 -2.14 -0.48 -0.12
CA ILE A 55 -0.83 -0.48 -0.73
C ILE A 55 -0.55 -1.88 -1.27
N ASP A 56 -0.38 -1.99 -2.57
CA ASP A 56 0.25 -3.16 -3.20
C ASP A 56 1.73 -2.81 -3.35
N VAL A 57 2.64 -3.53 -2.69
CA VAL A 57 4.08 -3.20 -2.64
C VAL A 57 4.92 -4.41 -2.97
N ASP A 58 6.01 -4.19 -3.69
CA ASP A 58 7.08 -5.16 -3.89
C ASP A 58 8.42 -4.44 -3.73
N ILE A 59 9.09 -4.70 -2.59
CA ILE A 59 10.36 -4.05 -2.26
C ILE A 59 11.51 -4.56 -3.13
N ASP A 60 11.44 -5.79 -3.64
CA ASP A 60 12.46 -6.35 -4.53
C ASP A 60 12.45 -5.62 -5.89
N VAL A 61 11.27 -5.15 -6.32
CA VAL A 61 11.08 -4.32 -7.51
C VAL A 61 11.25 -2.81 -7.19
N GLY A 62 11.15 -2.42 -5.92
CA GLY A 62 11.24 -1.03 -5.49
C GLY A 62 10.04 -0.18 -5.94
N ARG A 63 8.86 -0.80 -5.99
CA ARG A 63 7.62 -0.18 -6.51
C ARG A 63 6.41 -0.52 -5.64
N ALA A 64 5.46 0.41 -5.62
CA ALA A 64 4.17 0.26 -4.98
C ALA A 64 3.07 0.92 -5.80
N ALA A 65 1.85 0.37 -5.69
CA ALA A 65 0.60 1.01 -6.10
C ALA A 65 -0.18 1.40 -4.83
N LEU A 66 -0.45 2.68 -4.66
CA LEU A 66 -1.27 3.18 -3.54
C LEU A 66 -2.65 3.53 -4.07
N ARG A 67 -3.68 2.92 -3.48
CA ARG A 67 -5.07 3.15 -3.86
C ARG A 67 -5.84 3.78 -2.69
N TRP A 68 -6.51 4.88 -2.97
CA TRP A 68 -7.41 5.52 -2.02
C TRP A 68 -8.83 4.94 -2.10
N SER A 69 -9.65 5.16 -1.07
CA SER A 69 -11.01 4.63 -0.96
C SER A 69 -11.97 5.06 -2.08
N ASP A 70 -11.68 6.18 -2.76
CA ASP A 70 -12.43 6.62 -3.94
C ASP A 70 -12.02 5.90 -5.23
N GLY A 71 -11.04 5.01 -5.15
CA GLY A 71 -10.48 4.25 -6.28
C GLY A 71 -9.38 4.95 -7.06
N SER A 72 -9.01 6.18 -6.69
CA SER A 72 -7.84 6.87 -7.28
C SER A 72 -6.53 6.23 -6.83
N TYR A 73 -5.49 6.40 -7.65
CA TYR A 73 -4.15 5.90 -7.39
C TYR A 73 -3.14 7.02 -7.23
N GLY A 74 -2.18 6.78 -6.33
CA GLY A 74 -1.01 7.63 -6.13
C GLY A 74 -0.08 7.58 -7.33
N VAL A 75 0.42 8.74 -7.72
CA VAL A 75 1.33 8.95 -8.85
C VAL A 75 2.52 9.77 -8.38
N GLN A 76 3.71 9.20 -8.60
CA GLN A 76 4.99 9.86 -8.35
C GLN A 76 5.98 9.61 -9.50
N LEU A 77 6.04 8.37 -9.97
CA LEU A 77 7.04 7.88 -10.93
C LEU A 77 6.41 7.61 -12.29
N ASP A 78 7.25 7.51 -13.31
CA ASP A 78 6.84 6.97 -14.60
C ASP A 78 6.58 5.46 -14.52
N PRO A 79 5.59 4.95 -15.27
CA PRO A 79 5.32 3.52 -15.31
C PRO A 79 6.52 2.80 -15.94
N THR A 80 7.03 1.78 -15.25
CA THR A 80 8.23 1.06 -15.67
C THR A 80 7.96 -0.44 -15.76
N VAL A 81 7.76 -1.08 -14.61
CA VAL A 81 7.54 -2.52 -14.50
C VAL A 81 6.31 -2.81 -13.64
N PRO A 82 5.56 -3.89 -13.93
CA PRO A 82 4.51 -4.36 -13.02
C PRO A 82 5.14 -4.91 -11.73
N ILE A 83 4.30 -5.07 -10.71
CA ILE A 83 4.64 -5.81 -9.49
C ILE A 83 3.68 -6.99 -9.35
N ALA A 84 4.12 -8.05 -8.68
CA ALA A 84 3.32 -9.25 -8.45
C ALA A 84 3.09 -9.39 -6.95
N VAL A 85 1.84 -9.34 -6.49
CA VAL A 85 1.52 -9.28 -5.06
C VAL A 85 0.63 -10.42 -4.61
N LEU A 86 0.80 -10.86 -3.36
CA LEU A 86 -0.19 -11.70 -2.70
C LEU A 86 -1.18 -10.82 -1.94
N GLU A 87 -2.46 -10.87 -2.33
CA GLU A 87 -3.53 -10.12 -1.66
C GLU A 87 -4.16 -10.94 -0.52
N SER A 88 -4.27 -12.26 -0.68
CA SER A 88 -4.66 -13.16 0.40
C SER A 88 -3.95 -14.51 0.26
N PRO A 89 -3.86 -15.33 1.32
CA PRO A 89 -3.26 -16.66 1.26
C PRO A 89 -3.92 -17.58 0.22
N ASP A 90 -5.19 -17.30 -0.10
CA ASP A 90 -6.03 -18.13 -0.97
C ASP A 90 -6.11 -17.61 -2.42
N SER A 91 -5.68 -16.38 -2.70
CA SER A 91 -5.91 -15.72 -4.00
C SER A 91 -4.90 -16.09 -5.09
N GLY A 92 -3.79 -16.74 -4.72
CA GLY A 92 -2.58 -16.77 -5.56
C GLY A 92 -2.03 -15.36 -5.81
N THR A 93 -0.94 -15.28 -6.57
CA THR A 93 -0.30 -14.01 -6.91
C THR A 93 -1.12 -13.23 -7.94
N VAL A 94 -1.28 -11.93 -7.71
CA VAL A 94 -2.00 -10.98 -8.56
C VAL A 94 -1.00 -10.02 -9.20
N ASP A 95 -1.09 -9.86 -10.51
CA ASP A 95 -0.29 -8.87 -11.24
C ASP A 95 -0.90 -7.47 -11.11
N VAL A 96 -0.13 -6.55 -10.56
CA VAL A 96 -0.45 -5.12 -10.54
C VAL A 96 0.31 -4.44 -11.69
N PRO A 97 -0.39 -3.84 -12.65
CA PRO A 97 0.25 -3.29 -13.84
C PRO A 97 1.12 -2.07 -13.53
N ALA A 98 2.17 -1.86 -14.33
CA ALA A 98 3.15 -0.77 -14.17
C ALA A 98 2.54 0.63 -14.10
N TRP A 99 1.39 0.86 -14.77
CA TRP A 99 0.69 2.14 -14.77
C TRP A 99 -0.05 2.44 -13.45
N LEU A 100 -0.20 1.44 -12.57
CA LEU A 100 -0.67 1.60 -11.20
C LEU A 100 0.49 1.64 -10.20
N ALA A 101 1.54 0.85 -10.41
CA ALA A 101 2.73 0.75 -9.56
C ALA A 101 3.69 1.94 -9.73
N ARG A 102 3.19 3.16 -9.48
CA ARG A 102 3.85 4.43 -9.78
C ARG A 102 4.39 5.16 -8.55
N VAL A 103 4.60 4.46 -7.44
CA VAL A 103 5.14 5.02 -6.20
C VAL A 103 6.37 4.23 -5.78
N GLY A 104 7.42 4.91 -5.29
CA GLY A 104 8.58 4.25 -4.70
C GLY A 104 8.30 3.83 -3.25
N VAL A 105 9.02 2.81 -2.75
CA VAL A 105 8.79 2.24 -1.41
C VAL A 105 8.93 3.31 -0.30
N ASP A 106 9.97 4.16 -0.36
CA ASP A 106 10.16 5.24 0.62
C ASP A 106 9.00 6.23 0.64
N THR A 107 8.41 6.51 -0.52
CA THR A 107 7.26 7.42 -0.63
C THR A 107 5.96 6.74 -0.21
N ALA A 108 5.83 5.44 -0.45
CA ALA A 108 4.73 4.66 0.10
C ALA A 108 4.75 4.70 1.63
N ARG A 109 5.92 4.51 2.24
CA ARG A 109 6.14 4.67 3.68
C ARG A 109 5.77 6.08 4.16
N GLN A 110 6.25 7.11 3.48
CA GLN A 110 5.90 8.50 3.80
C GLN A 110 4.38 8.74 3.75
N ALA A 111 3.70 8.19 2.75
CA ALA A 111 2.26 8.32 2.60
C ALA A 111 1.49 7.60 3.72
N VAL A 112 1.96 6.45 4.19
CA VAL A 112 1.39 5.75 5.37
C VAL A 112 1.50 6.62 6.62
N VAL A 113 2.70 7.14 6.90
CA VAL A 113 2.96 8.00 8.06
C VAL A 113 2.08 9.26 8.00
N GLU A 114 1.99 9.91 6.83
CA GLU A 114 1.15 11.09 6.63
C GLU A 114 -0.34 10.77 6.83
N TYR A 115 -0.83 9.65 6.30
CA TYR A 115 -2.20 9.23 6.45
C TYR A 115 -2.57 9.00 7.92
N VAL A 116 -1.75 8.25 8.67
CA VAL A 116 -2.01 7.98 10.08
C VAL A 116 -1.92 9.26 10.92
N SER A 117 -1.03 10.19 10.55
CA SER A 117 -0.90 11.48 11.25
C SER A 117 -2.08 12.42 11.02
N THR A 118 -2.69 12.41 9.84
CA THR A 118 -3.69 13.42 9.44
C THR A 118 -5.11 12.87 9.36
N GLY A 119 -5.24 11.56 9.17
CA GLY A 119 -6.48 10.90 8.76
C GLY A 119 -7.01 11.35 7.40
N GLN A 120 -6.18 12.02 6.59
CA GLN A 120 -6.54 12.55 5.27
C GLN A 120 -5.79 11.79 4.17
N ARG A 121 -6.29 11.90 2.93
CA ARG A 121 -5.59 11.38 1.77
C ARG A 121 -4.19 12.01 1.68
N PRO A 122 -3.10 11.21 1.60
CA PRO A 122 -1.72 11.74 1.60
C PRO A 122 -1.48 12.81 0.53
N ALA A 123 -0.98 13.97 0.93
CA ALA A 123 -0.65 15.08 0.04
C ALA A 123 0.75 14.96 -0.57
N CYS A 124 1.61 14.06 -0.07
CA CYS A 124 2.89 13.73 -0.70
C CYS A 124 2.76 13.07 -2.09
N LEU A 125 1.54 12.74 -2.53
CA LEU A 125 1.26 12.12 -3.82
C LEU A 125 0.29 12.95 -4.65
N THR A 126 0.46 12.89 -5.98
CA THR A 126 -0.61 13.27 -6.91
C THR A 126 -1.57 12.09 -7.04
N TRP A 127 -2.88 12.34 -7.04
CA TRP A 127 -3.90 11.29 -7.17
C TRP A 127 -4.58 11.37 -8.53
N SER A 128 -4.67 10.23 -9.22
CA SER A 128 -5.29 10.12 -10.53
C SER A 128 -6.37 9.04 -10.53
N SER A 129 -7.50 9.28 -11.19
CA SER A 129 -8.48 8.22 -11.43
C SER A 129 -7.86 7.14 -12.30
N ALA A 130 -8.23 5.87 -12.06
CA ALA A 130 -7.76 4.73 -12.86
C ALA A 130 -8.39 4.68 -14.27
N GLN A 131 -8.60 5.82 -14.92
CA GLN A 131 -9.05 5.86 -16.30
C GLN A 131 -7.84 5.73 -17.22
N ARG A 132 -7.81 4.61 -17.95
CA ARG A 132 -7.03 4.49 -19.19
C ARG A 132 -7.48 5.64 -20.10
N SER A 133 -6.55 6.48 -20.54
CA SER A 133 -6.69 7.13 -21.84
C SER A 133 -6.73 6.00 -22.87
N GLY A 134 -7.93 5.58 -23.26
CA GLY A 134 -8.15 4.78 -24.45
C GLY A 134 -8.04 5.64 -25.69
#